data_AF-A0A8C6GPJ7-F1
#
_entry.id   AF-A0A8C6GPJ7-F1
#
_cell.length_a   1.000
_cell.length_b   1.000
_cell.length_c   1.000
_cell.angle_alpha   90.00
_cell.angle_beta   90.00
_cell.angle_gamma   90.00
#
_symmetry.space_group_name_H-M   'P 1'
#
loop_
_entity.id
_entity.type
_entity.pdbx_description
1 polymer ?
#
loop_
_entity_poly.entity_id
_entity_poly.type
_entity_poly.pdbx_seq_one_letter_code
_entity_poly.pdbx_strand_id
1 'polypeptide(L)'
;MDGARSGPPQGQGRAAWLVWGVTHALRLPEASMPWDTRPGRSANGGPEGPGAARLRVQKQCRKSSFAFYLAVRDQLPVWLLEDIRASEAFHCDERGRAAAYSPSEALLYALVHDHQAYAHYLLATFPRCALAPPSAGFRCCTAPGPHVALAVRYNRVGILRRILRTVQDFPVEERVRLLDRRGCSRVEGGGTSLHVACELARPECLFLLLGHGASPGLRDGSGFTPLELLLRQLNQDASSAPTEAEAASATVNAATANTTSSEEVCQRRLLLLDLLALYTPGGVVGPARCELLGDQLRWQRLLGEDKFQWLAGLAPPSLFVRAMQVLVTTISPGRFPEALDELPLPSFLQPLDLTGKG
;
A
#
# COMPACT_ATOMS: atom_id res chain seq x y z
N MET A 1 -37.98 31.93 -9.56
CA MET A 1 -37.94 31.32 -10.89
C MET A 1 -36.67 30.48 -10.95
N ASP A 2 -36.90 29.16 -10.95
CA ASP A 2 -36.07 28.05 -11.37
C ASP A 2 -34.68 27.84 -10.74
N GLY A 3 -34.71 27.19 -9.57
CA GLY A 3 -33.62 26.36 -9.08
C GLY A 3 -33.69 24.95 -9.70
N ALA A 4 -32.80 24.67 -10.65
CA ALA A 4 -32.62 23.33 -11.19
C ALA A 4 -31.81 22.47 -10.21
N ARG A 5 -32.49 21.57 -9.51
CA ARG A 5 -31.87 20.46 -8.77
C ARG A 5 -31.32 19.45 -9.78
N SER A 6 -30.00 19.37 -9.91
CA SER A 6 -29.33 18.25 -10.55
C SER A 6 -29.41 17.02 -9.63
N GLY A 7 -30.16 16.00 -10.05
CA GLY A 7 -30.22 14.71 -9.37
C GLY A 7 -28.89 13.95 -9.48
N PRO A 8 -28.67 12.92 -8.63
CA PRO A 8 -27.44 12.14 -8.68
C PRO A 8 -27.37 11.34 -9.99
N PRO A 9 -26.18 11.19 -10.60
CA PRO A 9 -26.03 10.40 -11.82
C PRO A 9 -26.27 8.92 -11.49
N GLN A 10 -27.29 8.34 -12.13
CA GLN A 10 -27.47 6.90 -12.19
C GLN A 10 -26.31 6.29 -12.96
N GLY A 11 -25.46 5.52 -12.28
CA GLY A 11 -24.42 4.71 -12.94
C GLY A 11 -23.05 4.80 -12.29
N GLN A 12 -22.90 4.40 -11.02
CA GLN A 12 -21.58 4.17 -10.43
C GLN A 12 -21.57 2.86 -9.65
N GLY A 13 -21.19 1.78 -10.33
CA GLY A 13 -20.90 0.47 -9.77
C GLY A 13 -19.46 0.04 -9.99
N ARG A 14 -18.54 0.99 -10.17
CA ARG A 14 -17.13 0.72 -10.48
C ARG A 14 -16.24 1.63 -9.62
N ALA A 15 -15.46 1.01 -8.74
CA ALA A 15 -14.40 1.62 -7.91
C ALA A 15 -14.80 2.44 -6.64
N ALA A 16 -15.94 2.18 -5.99
CA ALA A 16 -16.24 2.79 -4.68
C ALA A 16 -15.24 2.40 -3.57
N TRP A 17 -14.61 1.22 -3.66
CA TRP A 17 -13.64 0.71 -2.67
C TRP A 17 -12.33 1.50 -2.60
N LEU A 18 -11.95 2.24 -3.66
CA LEU A 18 -10.69 2.99 -3.70
C LEU A 18 -10.84 4.45 -3.25
N VAL A 19 -12.07 4.98 -3.27
CA VAL A 19 -12.39 6.37 -2.87
C VAL A 19 -12.85 6.44 -1.40
N TRP A 20 -13.36 5.35 -0.83
CA TRP A 20 -13.81 5.32 0.57
C TRP A 20 -12.69 5.42 1.62
N GLY A 21 -11.42 5.32 1.21
CA GLY A 21 -10.29 5.21 2.13
C GLY A 21 -9.67 6.52 2.65
N VAL A 22 -10.07 7.71 2.20
CA VAL A 22 -9.28 8.94 2.51
C VAL A 22 -10.07 10.13 3.08
N THR A 23 -11.42 10.19 3.07
CA THR A 23 -12.12 11.42 3.53
C THR A 23 -13.36 11.27 4.42
N HIS A 24 -13.73 10.09 4.93
CA HIS A 24 -14.89 9.97 5.84
C HIS A 24 -14.66 9.07 7.05
N ALA A 25 -13.57 9.30 7.78
CA ALA A 25 -13.32 8.67 9.08
C ALA A 25 -13.98 9.39 10.27
N LEU A 26 -14.69 10.50 10.08
CA LEU A 26 -15.38 11.20 11.18
C LEU A 26 -16.76 11.70 10.72
N ARG A 27 -17.80 11.26 11.43
CA ARG A 27 -19.23 11.57 11.29
C ARG A 27 -19.93 11.07 10.02
N LEU A 28 -20.66 9.97 10.16
CA LEU A 28 -22.00 9.92 9.58
C LEU A 28 -23.00 10.21 10.71
N PRO A 29 -23.88 11.21 10.56
CA PRO A 29 -24.89 11.52 11.55
C PRO A 29 -25.93 10.39 11.61
N GLU A 30 -26.42 10.12 12.82
CA GLU A 30 -27.64 9.36 13.08
C GLU A 30 -28.82 10.00 12.33
N ALA A 31 -29.08 9.57 11.10
CA ALA A 31 -30.26 9.95 10.35
C ALA A 31 -30.68 8.78 9.45
N SER A 32 -31.73 8.09 9.91
CA SER A 32 -32.65 7.22 9.14
C SER A 32 -32.07 6.47 7.92
N MET A 33 -31.75 5.19 8.12
CA MET A 33 -31.30 4.29 7.06
C MET A 33 -32.42 3.97 6.04
N PRO A 34 -32.13 3.93 4.73
CA PRO A 34 -33.15 3.85 3.66
C PRO A 34 -33.74 2.44 3.43
N TRP A 35 -33.61 1.52 4.38
CA TRP A 35 -34.10 0.14 4.24
C TRP A 35 -34.95 -0.35 5.41
N ASP A 36 -35.48 0.57 6.24
CA ASP A 36 -36.65 0.31 7.08
C ASP A 36 -37.87 0.02 6.21
N THR A 37 -37.91 -1.19 5.68
CA THR A 37 -39.12 -1.81 5.16
C THR A 37 -39.27 -3.11 5.92
N ARG A 38 -40.15 -3.06 6.93
CA ARG A 38 -40.68 -4.25 7.61
C ARG A 38 -41.15 -5.24 6.54
N PRO A 39 -41.05 -6.56 6.77
CA PRO A 39 -41.48 -7.56 5.79
C PRO A 39 -42.99 -7.45 5.60
N GLY A 40 -43.42 -6.76 4.54
CA GLY A 40 -44.79 -6.79 4.07
C GLY A 40 -45.08 -8.16 3.49
N ARG A 41 -45.95 -8.93 4.14
CA ARG A 41 -46.62 -10.08 3.52
C ARG A 41 -47.26 -9.60 2.22
N SER A 42 -46.78 -10.07 1.08
CA SER A 42 -47.52 -9.99 -0.17
C SER A 42 -47.73 -11.40 -0.69
N ALA A 43 -48.96 -11.87 -0.51
CA ALA A 43 -49.52 -12.99 -1.22
C ALA A 43 -49.81 -12.54 -2.66
N ASN A 44 -49.14 -13.15 -3.64
CA ASN A 44 -49.72 -13.64 -4.88
C ASN A 44 -48.62 -14.17 -5.80
N GLY A 45 -48.73 -15.45 -6.13
CA GLY A 45 -47.88 -16.13 -7.09
C GLY A 45 -48.23 -15.71 -8.52
N GLY A 46 -47.24 -15.16 -9.22
CA GLY A 46 -47.17 -15.08 -10.67
C GLY A 46 -45.73 -15.40 -11.10
N PRO A 47 -45.49 -15.94 -12.31
CA PRO A 47 -44.16 -16.39 -12.71
C PRO A 47 -43.21 -15.20 -12.75
N GLU A 48 -42.17 -15.26 -11.92
CA GLU A 48 -41.20 -14.18 -11.79
C GLU A 48 -40.40 -14.03 -13.08
N GLY A 49 -40.53 -12.88 -13.74
CA GLY A 49 -39.71 -12.57 -14.90
C GLY A 49 -38.21 -12.60 -14.55
N PRO A 50 -37.32 -12.95 -15.49
CA PRO A 50 -35.88 -13.13 -15.24
C PRO A 50 -35.20 -11.88 -14.63
N GLY A 51 -35.77 -10.68 -14.82
CA GLY A 51 -35.32 -9.45 -14.18
C GLY A 51 -35.57 -9.37 -12.67
N ALA A 52 -36.69 -9.88 -12.17
CA ALA A 52 -37.04 -9.82 -10.75
C ALA A 52 -36.17 -10.77 -9.90
N ALA A 53 -35.90 -11.97 -10.42
CA ALA A 53 -34.99 -12.93 -9.81
C ALA A 53 -33.56 -12.35 -9.69
N ARG A 54 -33.07 -11.70 -10.76
CA ARG A 54 -31.75 -11.05 -10.79
C ARG A 54 -31.63 -9.92 -9.76
N LEU A 55 -32.67 -9.10 -9.62
CA LEU A 55 -32.73 -8.02 -8.62
C LEU A 55 -32.72 -8.56 -7.18
N ARG A 56 -33.39 -9.68 -6.91
CA ARG A 56 -33.38 -10.32 -5.58
C ARG A 56 -32.01 -10.88 -5.22
N VAL A 57 -31.37 -11.61 -6.15
CA VAL A 57 -30.01 -12.12 -5.97
C VAL A 57 -29.05 -10.96 -5.68
N GLN A 58 -29.16 -9.85 -6.42
CA GLN A 58 -28.32 -8.68 -6.17
C GLN A 58 -28.51 -8.06 -4.77
N LYS A 59 -29.76 -7.98 -4.27
CA LYS A 59 -30.03 -7.50 -2.91
C LYS A 59 -29.45 -8.43 -1.84
N GLN A 60 -29.57 -9.74 -2.03
CA GLN A 60 -29.02 -10.74 -1.11
C GLN A 60 -27.48 -10.69 -1.11
N CYS A 61 -26.85 -10.57 -2.27
CA CYS A 61 -25.41 -10.42 -2.42
C CYS A 61 -24.88 -9.19 -1.65
N ARG A 62 -25.60 -8.07 -1.68
CA ARG A 62 -25.23 -6.86 -0.91
C ARG A 62 -25.30 -7.07 0.59
N LYS A 63 -26.33 -7.76 1.08
CA LYS A 63 -26.47 -8.07 2.52
C LYS A 63 -25.34 -8.97 3.00
N SER A 64 -25.08 -10.05 2.25
CA SER A 64 -24.00 -11.01 2.52
C SER A 64 -22.64 -10.31 2.52
N SER A 65 -22.39 -9.45 1.51
CA SER A 65 -21.14 -8.66 1.42
C SER A 65 -20.90 -7.76 2.61
N PHE A 66 -21.97 -7.12 3.10
CA PHE A 66 -21.90 -6.26 4.27
C PHE A 66 -21.73 -7.06 5.56
N ALA A 67 -22.40 -8.21 5.70
CA ALA A 67 -22.22 -9.11 6.83
C ALA A 67 -20.77 -9.61 6.93
N PHE A 68 -20.19 -10.06 5.82
CA PHE A 68 -18.77 -10.45 5.76
C PHE A 68 -17.83 -9.30 6.10
N TYR A 69 -18.08 -8.10 5.56
CA TYR A 69 -17.31 -6.90 5.90
C TYR A 69 -17.33 -6.62 7.41
N LEU A 70 -18.51 -6.63 8.03
CA LEU A 70 -18.65 -6.43 9.48
C LEU A 70 -17.91 -7.52 10.25
N ALA A 71 -18.06 -8.78 9.86
CA ALA A 71 -17.40 -9.91 10.50
C ALA A 71 -15.87 -9.79 10.50
N VAL A 72 -15.28 -9.37 9.37
CA VAL A 72 -13.82 -9.15 9.28
C VAL A 72 -13.39 -7.92 10.08
N ARG A 73 -14.14 -6.82 9.99
CA ARG A 73 -13.86 -5.59 10.76
C ARG A 73 -13.91 -5.84 12.27
N ASP A 74 -14.87 -6.63 12.72
CA ASP A 74 -15.11 -6.95 14.12
C ASP A 74 -14.24 -8.12 14.61
N GLN A 75 -13.25 -8.53 13.81
CA GLN A 75 -12.21 -9.53 14.15
C GLN A 75 -12.79 -10.89 14.58
N LEU A 76 -13.88 -11.32 13.95
CA LEU A 76 -14.50 -12.61 14.27
C LEU A 76 -13.55 -13.79 13.96
N PRO A 77 -13.72 -14.94 14.63
CA PRO A 77 -12.86 -16.10 14.43
C PRO A 77 -12.84 -16.61 12.99
N VAL A 78 -11.67 -17.14 12.58
CA VAL A 78 -11.41 -17.63 11.22
C VAL A 78 -12.46 -18.64 10.74
N TRP A 79 -12.88 -19.58 11.59
CA TRP A 79 -13.86 -20.60 11.21
C TRP A 79 -15.20 -19.98 10.80
N LEU A 80 -15.64 -18.90 11.47
CA LEU A 80 -16.91 -18.23 11.17
C LEU A 80 -16.78 -17.41 9.88
N LEU A 81 -15.63 -16.75 9.69
CA LEU A 81 -15.35 -16.02 8.45
C LEU A 81 -15.36 -16.96 7.25
N GLU A 82 -14.79 -18.15 7.39
CA GLU A 82 -14.78 -19.14 6.32
C GLU A 82 -16.14 -19.79 6.09
N ASP A 83 -16.93 -20.01 7.15
CA ASP A 83 -18.32 -20.46 7.00
C ASP A 83 -19.15 -19.43 6.21
N ILE A 84 -19.07 -18.15 6.58
CA ILE A 84 -19.72 -17.06 5.84
C ILE A 84 -19.19 -17.01 4.39
N ARG A 85 -17.87 -17.04 4.19
CA ARG A 85 -17.25 -16.95 2.87
C ARG A 85 -17.65 -18.10 1.95
N ALA A 86 -17.76 -19.31 2.47
CA ALA A 86 -18.04 -20.51 1.69
C ALA A 86 -19.54 -20.74 1.46
N SER A 87 -20.40 -20.29 2.37
CA SER A 87 -21.85 -20.54 2.33
C SER A 87 -22.63 -19.44 1.60
N GLU A 88 -22.13 -18.20 1.59
CA GLU A 88 -22.85 -17.07 1.02
C GLU A 88 -22.35 -16.68 -0.38
N ALA A 89 -23.25 -16.10 -1.17
CA ALA A 89 -22.89 -15.45 -2.42
C ALA A 89 -22.82 -13.93 -2.24
N PHE A 90 -21.72 -13.34 -2.69
CA PHE A 90 -21.40 -11.93 -2.43
C PHE A 90 -21.49 -11.05 -3.67
N HIS A 91 -21.24 -11.61 -4.85
CA HIS A 91 -21.36 -10.86 -6.10
C HIS A 91 -21.87 -11.74 -7.23
N CYS A 92 -22.32 -11.13 -8.32
CA CYS A 92 -22.67 -11.85 -9.54
C CYS A 92 -21.44 -11.87 -10.46
N ASP A 93 -21.06 -13.05 -10.96
CA ASP A 93 -20.02 -13.20 -11.98
C ASP A 93 -20.46 -12.56 -13.31
N GLU A 94 -19.54 -12.49 -14.28
CA GLU A 94 -19.82 -11.92 -15.62
C GLU A 94 -20.93 -12.67 -16.37
N ARG A 95 -21.25 -13.90 -15.93
CA ARG A 95 -22.33 -14.75 -16.46
C ARG A 95 -23.64 -14.60 -15.65
N GLY A 96 -23.67 -13.70 -14.65
CA GLY A 96 -24.83 -13.41 -13.81
C GLY A 96 -25.07 -14.40 -12.67
N ARG A 97 -24.14 -15.32 -12.40
CA ARG A 97 -24.25 -16.32 -11.32
C ARG A 97 -23.70 -15.77 -10.01
N ALA A 98 -24.38 -16.10 -8.92
CA ALA A 98 -23.95 -15.69 -7.59
C ALA A 98 -22.66 -16.45 -7.20
N ALA A 99 -21.64 -15.73 -6.73
CA ALA A 99 -20.32 -16.26 -6.41
C ALA A 99 -19.86 -15.85 -5.01
N ALA A 100 -19.21 -16.79 -4.33
CA ALA A 100 -18.50 -16.58 -3.07
C ALA A 100 -17.25 -15.69 -3.27
N TYR A 101 -16.73 -15.08 -2.20
CA TYR A 101 -15.45 -14.39 -2.26
C TYR A 101 -14.32 -15.40 -2.36
N SER A 102 -13.40 -15.15 -3.29
CA SER A 102 -12.15 -15.89 -3.39
C SER A 102 -11.24 -15.61 -2.19
N PRO A 103 -10.27 -16.49 -1.89
CA PRO A 103 -9.25 -16.21 -0.86
C PRO A 103 -8.50 -14.91 -1.11
N SER A 104 -8.31 -14.53 -2.38
CA SER A 104 -7.72 -13.25 -2.79
C SER A 104 -8.53 -12.06 -2.31
N GLU A 105 -9.85 -12.09 -2.50
CA GLU A 105 -10.75 -11.01 -2.10
C GLU A 105 -10.89 -10.94 -0.59
N ALA A 106 -10.99 -12.09 0.08
CA ALA A 106 -11.00 -12.18 1.54
C ALA A 106 -9.71 -11.58 2.16
N LEU A 107 -8.55 -11.83 1.54
CA LEU A 107 -7.28 -11.25 1.99
C LEU A 107 -7.27 -9.71 1.88
N LEU A 108 -7.96 -9.11 0.90
CA LEU A 108 -8.09 -7.65 0.81
C LEU A 108 -8.82 -7.08 2.02
N TYR A 109 -9.91 -7.71 2.47
CA TYR A 109 -10.61 -7.29 3.69
C TYR A 109 -9.73 -7.47 4.93
N ALA A 110 -9.01 -8.58 5.02
CA ALA A 110 -8.07 -8.82 6.12
C ALA A 110 -6.96 -7.76 6.18
N LEU A 111 -6.46 -7.29 5.03
CA LEU A 111 -5.48 -6.20 4.94
C LEU A 111 -6.06 -4.85 5.41
N VAL A 112 -7.26 -4.50 4.94
CA VAL A 112 -7.90 -3.23 5.33
C VAL A 112 -8.11 -3.18 6.84
N HIS A 113 -8.58 -4.27 7.44
CA HIS A 113 -8.95 -4.33 8.86
C HIS A 113 -7.89 -4.91 9.79
N ASP A 114 -6.68 -5.23 9.28
CA ASP A 114 -5.60 -5.85 10.05
C ASP A 114 -5.97 -7.18 10.72
N HIS A 115 -6.79 -7.99 10.06
CA HIS A 115 -7.16 -9.30 10.61
C HIS A 115 -6.02 -10.31 10.43
N GLN A 116 -5.05 -10.25 11.34
CA GLN A 116 -3.80 -11.02 11.30
C GLN A 116 -4.05 -12.54 11.28
N ALA A 117 -5.00 -13.02 12.08
CA ALA A 117 -5.32 -14.44 12.16
C ALA A 117 -5.95 -14.95 10.85
N TYR A 118 -6.84 -14.15 10.26
CA TYR A 118 -7.46 -14.52 9.00
C TYR A 118 -6.50 -14.44 7.83
N ALA A 119 -5.68 -13.38 7.76
CA ALA A 119 -4.62 -13.28 6.75
C ALA A 119 -3.63 -14.46 6.85
N HIS A 120 -3.25 -14.86 8.07
CA HIS A 120 -2.41 -16.04 8.28
C HIS A 120 -3.06 -17.31 7.73
N TYR A 121 -4.34 -17.55 8.09
CA TYR A 121 -5.07 -18.72 7.63
C TYR A 121 -5.17 -18.77 6.10
N LEU A 122 -5.52 -17.65 5.45
CA LEU A 122 -5.67 -17.58 4.00
C LEU A 122 -4.34 -17.85 3.28
N LEU A 123 -3.24 -17.27 3.77
CA LEU A 123 -1.90 -17.46 3.19
C LEU A 123 -1.35 -18.87 3.43
N ALA A 124 -1.64 -19.47 4.59
CA ALA A 124 -1.20 -20.84 4.88
C ALA A 124 -2.01 -21.90 4.13
N THR A 125 -3.33 -21.69 3.99
CA THR A 125 -4.24 -22.68 3.39
C THR A 125 -4.33 -22.55 1.88
N PHE A 126 -4.27 -21.32 1.37
CA PHE A 126 -4.51 -21.01 -0.05
C PHE A 126 -3.45 -20.06 -0.63
N PRO A 127 -2.14 -20.31 -0.50
CA PRO A 127 -1.09 -19.33 -0.77
C PRO A 127 -1.20 -18.69 -2.17
N ARG A 128 -1.34 -19.52 -3.22
CA ARG A 128 -1.47 -19.04 -4.61
C ARG A 128 -2.82 -18.35 -4.86
N CYS A 129 -3.91 -18.90 -4.34
CA CYS A 129 -5.25 -18.33 -4.54
C CYS A 129 -5.46 -17.03 -3.75
N ALA A 130 -4.82 -16.88 -2.59
CA ALA A 130 -4.86 -15.69 -1.76
C ALA A 130 -4.09 -14.52 -2.39
N LEU A 131 -3.07 -14.80 -3.19
CA LEU A 131 -2.25 -13.80 -3.88
C LEU A 131 -2.58 -13.67 -5.38
N ALA A 132 -3.58 -14.41 -5.85
CA ALA A 132 -4.09 -14.31 -7.21
C ALA A 132 -4.74 -12.94 -7.48
N PRO A 133 -4.78 -12.47 -8.73
CA PRO A 133 -5.55 -11.28 -9.07
C PRO A 133 -7.04 -11.47 -8.69
N PRO A 134 -7.66 -10.53 -7.95
CA PRO A 134 -9.05 -10.67 -7.50
C PRO A 134 -10.02 -10.54 -8.69
N SER A 135 -11.32 -10.79 -8.53
CA SER A 135 -12.27 -10.69 -9.66
C SER A 135 -12.41 -9.26 -10.18
N ALA A 136 -12.97 -9.08 -11.39
CA ALA A 136 -13.08 -7.77 -12.03
C ALA A 136 -13.80 -6.71 -11.17
N GLY A 137 -14.73 -7.12 -10.29
CA GLY A 137 -15.43 -6.24 -9.34
C GLY A 137 -14.52 -5.60 -8.27
N PHE A 138 -13.34 -6.18 -8.04
CA PHE A 138 -12.34 -5.73 -7.08
C PHE A 138 -11.15 -5.00 -7.73
N ARG A 139 -11.14 -4.88 -9.07
CA ARG A 139 -10.10 -4.18 -9.80
C ARG A 139 -10.57 -2.77 -10.18
N CYS A 140 -9.72 -1.78 -9.99
CA CYS A 140 -9.97 -0.43 -10.53
C CYS A 140 -9.88 -0.39 -12.06
N CYS A 141 -8.91 -1.14 -12.58
CA CYS A 141 -8.47 -1.17 -13.96
C CYS A 141 -7.90 -2.57 -14.28
N THR A 142 -7.32 -2.79 -15.45
CA THR A 142 -6.71 -4.09 -15.83
C THR A 142 -5.46 -4.45 -15.01
N ALA A 143 -5.02 -3.57 -14.10
CA ALA A 143 -3.87 -3.81 -13.25
C ALA A 143 -4.06 -5.07 -12.38
N PRO A 144 -3.06 -5.97 -12.32
CA PRO A 144 -3.14 -7.18 -11.52
C PRO A 144 -3.11 -6.88 -10.01
N GLY A 145 -3.53 -7.86 -9.20
CA GLY A 145 -4.02 -7.70 -7.82
C GLY A 145 -3.12 -6.94 -6.83
N PRO A 146 -3.72 -6.21 -5.85
CA PRO A 146 -3.09 -5.12 -5.09
C PRO A 146 -2.53 -5.52 -3.70
N HIS A 147 -2.46 -6.81 -3.34
CA HIS A 147 -2.24 -7.24 -1.94
C HIS A 147 -0.99 -6.67 -1.29
N VAL A 148 0.16 -6.73 -1.96
CA VAL A 148 1.42 -6.19 -1.44
C VAL A 148 1.33 -4.67 -1.29
N ALA A 149 0.85 -3.97 -2.32
CA ALA A 149 0.72 -2.52 -2.29
C ALA A 149 -0.26 -2.04 -1.21
N LEU A 150 -1.37 -2.75 -0.97
CA LEU A 150 -2.31 -2.44 0.10
C LEU A 150 -1.74 -2.73 1.48
N ALA A 151 -0.96 -3.80 1.65
CA ALA A 151 -0.26 -4.07 2.90
C ALA A 151 0.66 -2.89 3.27
N VAL A 152 1.39 -2.33 2.30
CA VAL A 152 2.21 -1.13 2.48
C VAL A 152 1.34 0.09 2.77
N ARG A 153 0.29 0.32 1.98
CA ARG A 153 -0.59 1.49 2.10
C ARG A 153 -1.23 1.60 3.48
N TYR A 154 -1.73 0.49 4.00
CA TYR A 154 -2.33 0.43 5.34
C TYR A 154 -1.30 0.13 6.45
N ASN A 155 -0.01 0.14 6.12
CA ASN A 155 1.10 -0.13 7.04
C ASN A 155 0.93 -1.44 7.84
N ARG A 156 0.42 -2.50 7.19
CA ARG A 156 0.18 -3.82 7.77
C ARG A 156 1.45 -4.66 7.74
N VAL A 157 2.47 -4.23 8.46
CA VAL A 157 3.80 -4.85 8.46
C VAL A 157 3.74 -6.35 8.80
N GLY A 158 2.93 -6.75 9.80
CA GLY A 158 2.77 -8.15 10.17
C GLY A 158 2.23 -9.03 9.04
N ILE A 159 1.18 -8.56 8.36
CA ILE A 159 0.63 -9.25 7.19
C ILE A 159 1.59 -9.19 6.01
N LEU A 160 2.28 -8.07 5.78
CA LEU A 160 3.29 -7.93 4.73
C LEU A 160 4.42 -8.96 4.90
N ARG A 161 4.99 -9.11 6.11
CA ARG A 161 6.00 -10.14 6.40
C ARG A 161 5.48 -11.54 6.08
N ARG A 162 4.23 -11.85 6.42
CA ARG A 162 3.61 -13.16 6.10
C ARG A 162 3.47 -13.36 4.59
N ILE A 163 3.01 -12.34 3.85
CA ILE A 163 2.93 -12.39 2.38
C ILE A 163 4.31 -12.66 1.81
N LEU A 164 5.32 -11.89 2.22
CA LEU A 164 6.67 -11.98 1.66
C LEU A 164 7.32 -13.34 1.94
N ARG A 165 7.13 -13.91 3.13
CA ARG A 165 7.54 -15.29 3.44
C ARG A 165 6.83 -16.32 2.56
N THR A 166 5.52 -16.20 2.41
CA THR A 166 4.72 -17.14 1.58
C THR A 166 5.18 -17.14 0.12
N VAL A 167 5.57 -15.97 -0.39
CA VAL A 167 6.03 -15.81 -1.77
C VAL A 167 7.44 -16.39 -1.98
N GLN A 168 8.22 -16.64 -0.92
CA GLN A 168 9.53 -17.29 -1.06
C GLN A 168 9.42 -18.74 -1.55
N ASP A 169 8.30 -19.39 -1.28
CA ASP A 169 8.02 -20.76 -1.72
C ASP A 169 7.54 -20.81 -3.19
N PHE A 170 7.37 -19.67 -3.85
CA PHE A 170 6.90 -19.60 -5.23
C PHE A 170 8.08 -19.69 -6.20
N PRO A 171 7.85 -20.14 -7.45
CA PRO A 171 8.85 -20.02 -8.51
C PRO A 171 9.35 -18.58 -8.64
N VAL A 172 10.63 -18.42 -8.97
CA VAL A 172 11.31 -17.12 -9.00
C VAL A 172 10.57 -16.12 -9.90
N GLU A 173 10.08 -16.57 -11.05
CA GLU A 173 9.34 -15.74 -12.01
C GLU A 173 8.02 -15.25 -11.44
N GLU A 174 7.30 -16.09 -10.70
CA GLU A 174 6.03 -15.73 -10.08
C GLU A 174 6.25 -14.77 -8.90
N ARG A 175 7.27 -15.02 -8.09
CA ARG A 175 7.71 -14.11 -7.01
C ARG A 175 8.05 -12.73 -7.56
N VAL A 176 8.91 -12.64 -8.56
CA VAL A 176 9.30 -11.36 -9.18
C VAL A 176 8.07 -10.65 -9.73
N ARG A 177 7.21 -11.35 -10.48
CA ARG A 177 5.96 -10.76 -11.02
C ARG A 177 4.99 -10.24 -9.95
N LEU A 178 5.02 -10.80 -8.75
CA LEU A 178 4.17 -10.40 -7.64
C LEU A 178 4.76 -9.18 -6.91
N LEU A 179 6.08 -9.17 -6.66
CA LEU A 179 6.77 -8.07 -5.97
C LEU A 179 6.87 -6.82 -6.86
N ASP A 180 7.20 -7.00 -8.14
CA ASP A 180 7.45 -5.94 -9.11
C ASP A 180 6.18 -5.46 -9.84
N ARG A 181 5.03 -5.88 -9.32
CA ARG A 181 3.73 -5.57 -9.89
C ARG A 181 3.45 -4.07 -9.79
N ARG A 182 3.04 -3.48 -10.92
CA ARG A 182 2.58 -2.09 -10.95
C ARG A 182 1.12 -1.97 -10.54
N GLY A 183 0.87 -0.97 -9.72
CA GLY A 183 -0.43 -0.54 -9.27
C GLY A 183 -1.28 0.11 -10.35
N CYS A 184 -2.51 0.50 -9.98
CA CYS A 184 -3.37 1.22 -10.92
C CYS A 184 -2.93 2.69 -11.04
N SER A 185 -2.80 3.20 -12.27
CA SER A 185 -2.43 4.61 -12.53
C SER A 185 -3.34 5.64 -11.86
N ARG A 186 -4.61 5.28 -11.65
CA ARG A 186 -5.61 6.17 -11.03
C ARG A 186 -5.51 6.28 -9.51
N VAL A 187 -4.84 5.32 -8.86
CA VAL A 187 -4.86 5.20 -7.39
C VAL A 187 -3.47 5.20 -6.77
N GLU A 188 -2.49 4.64 -7.48
CA GLU A 188 -1.11 4.44 -7.02
C GLU A 188 -0.11 5.09 -7.98
N GLY A 189 -0.57 6.01 -8.85
CA GLY A 189 0.27 6.63 -9.88
C GLY A 189 0.90 5.65 -10.86
N GLY A 190 0.49 4.37 -10.85
CA GLY A 190 1.09 3.31 -11.66
C GLY A 190 2.41 2.81 -11.11
N GLY A 191 2.75 3.16 -9.87
CA GLY A 191 3.94 2.74 -9.16
C GLY A 191 3.86 1.31 -8.62
N THR A 192 5.01 0.77 -8.23
CA THR A 192 5.15 -0.49 -7.49
C THR A 192 4.92 -0.28 -5.99
N SER A 193 4.89 -1.37 -5.22
CA SER A 193 4.82 -1.32 -3.75
C SER A 193 5.96 -0.50 -3.11
N LEU A 194 7.15 -0.45 -3.74
CA LEU A 194 8.25 0.42 -3.32
C LEU A 194 7.92 1.91 -3.46
N HIS A 195 7.20 2.31 -4.52
CA HIS A 195 6.75 3.70 -4.69
C HIS A 195 5.75 4.08 -3.60
N VAL A 196 4.78 3.20 -3.31
CA VAL A 196 3.80 3.41 -2.22
C VAL A 196 4.51 3.53 -0.87
N ALA A 197 5.57 2.75 -0.63
CA ALA A 197 6.36 2.85 0.60
C ALA A 197 7.11 4.19 0.70
N CYS A 198 7.64 4.70 -0.41
CA CYS A 198 8.29 6.02 -0.45
C CYS A 198 7.27 7.15 -0.25
N GLU A 199 6.18 7.12 -1.01
CA GLU A 199 5.11 8.12 -0.99
C GLU A 199 4.57 8.34 0.43
N LEU A 200 4.37 7.24 1.17
CA LEU A 200 3.79 7.22 2.51
C LEU A 200 4.83 7.20 3.63
N ALA A 201 6.12 7.41 3.32
CA ALA A 201 7.23 7.43 4.28
C ALA A 201 7.29 6.19 5.21
N ARG A 202 7.24 4.98 4.64
CA ARG A 202 7.19 3.68 5.36
C ARG A 202 8.51 2.89 5.25
N PRO A 203 9.55 3.21 6.05
CA PRO A 203 10.87 2.60 5.94
C PRO A 203 10.88 1.09 6.19
N GLU A 204 10.12 0.62 7.17
CA GLU A 204 10.05 -0.82 7.48
C GLU A 204 9.44 -1.64 6.33
N CYS A 205 8.40 -1.11 5.70
CA CYS A 205 7.80 -1.75 4.51
C CYS A 205 8.79 -1.78 3.34
N LEU A 206 9.50 -0.67 3.11
CA LEU A 206 10.51 -0.60 2.05
C LEU A 206 11.64 -1.61 2.29
N PHE A 207 12.15 -1.67 3.52
CA PHE A 207 13.22 -2.59 3.92
C PHE A 207 12.84 -4.06 3.68
N LEU A 208 11.63 -4.45 4.10
CA LEU A 208 11.11 -5.80 3.84
C LEU A 208 11.01 -6.09 2.34
N LEU A 209 10.44 -5.17 1.56
CA LEU A 209 10.30 -5.37 0.12
C LEU A 209 11.65 -5.53 -0.60
N LEU A 210 12.61 -4.66 -0.29
CA LEU A 210 13.95 -4.69 -0.87
C LEU A 210 14.70 -5.98 -0.49
N GLY A 211 14.69 -6.35 0.79
CA GLY A 211 15.33 -7.58 1.26
C GLY A 211 14.72 -8.86 0.71
N HIS A 212 13.43 -8.83 0.35
CA HIS A 212 12.77 -9.94 -0.33
C HIS A 212 12.91 -9.92 -1.87
N GLY A 213 13.66 -8.95 -2.43
CA GLY A 213 14.05 -8.91 -3.84
C GLY A 213 13.16 -8.08 -4.76
N ALA A 214 12.37 -7.13 -4.23
CA ALA A 214 11.63 -6.19 -5.07
C ALA A 214 12.60 -5.23 -5.81
N SER A 215 12.37 -5.01 -7.10
CA SER A 215 13.26 -4.24 -7.97
C SER A 215 13.13 -2.72 -7.76
N PRO A 216 14.18 -2.02 -7.27
CA PRO A 216 14.14 -0.57 -7.07
C PRO A 216 14.26 0.23 -8.37
N GLY A 217 14.62 -0.39 -9.50
CA GLY A 217 14.82 0.28 -10.78
C GLY A 217 13.54 0.50 -11.62
N LEU A 218 12.39 0.05 -11.14
CA LEU A 218 11.13 0.17 -11.88
C LEU A 218 10.61 1.61 -11.79
N ARG A 219 10.13 2.15 -12.91
CA ARG A 219 9.50 3.48 -12.96
C ARG A 219 8.00 3.40 -12.66
N ASP A 220 7.37 4.43 -12.13
CA ASP A 220 5.92 4.55 -11.99
C ASP A 220 5.25 4.97 -13.32
N GLY A 221 4.00 5.44 -13.26
CA GLY A 221 3.27 5.98 -14.41
C GLY A 221 3.66 7.42 -14.78
N SER A 222 4.34 8.14 -13.89
CA SER A 222 4.96 9.44 -14.18
C SER A 222 6.39 9.30 -14.73
N GLY A 223 6.91 8.08 -14.76
CA GLY A 223 8.23 7.77 -15.28
C GLY A 223 9.34 7.90 -14.24
N PHE A 224 9.04 8.02 -12.95
CA PHE A 224 10.04 8.13 -11.88
C PHE A 224 10.29 6.80 -11.21
N THR A 225 11.53 6.50 -10.84
CA THR A 225 11.86 5.40 -9.90
C THR A 225 11.48 5.78 -8.46
N PRO A 226 11.39 4.83 -7.50
CA PRO A 226 11.15 5.15 -6.10
C PRO A 226 12.18 6.14 -5.54
N LEU A 227 13.45 6.02 -5.96
CA LEU A 227 14.53 6.91 -5.54
C LEU A 227 14.35 8.34 -6.07
N GLU A 228 14.00 8.47 -7.36
CA GLU A 228 13.70 9.76 -7.99
C GLU A 228 12.45 10.42 -7.38
N LEU A 229 11.41 9.65 -7.06
CA LEU A 229 10.21 10.13 -6.39
C LEU A 229 10.53 10.73 -5.01
N LEU A 230 11.37 10.04 -4.24
CA LEU A 230 11.75 10.46 -2.89
C LEU A 230 12.58 11.76 -2.89
N LEU A 231 13.52 11.91 -3.82
CA LEU A 231 14.28 13.15 -3.99
C LEU A 231 13.36 14.32 -4.32
N ARG A 232 12.38 14.13 -5.20
CA ARG A 232 11.38 15.17 -5.51
C ARG A 232 10.54 15.56 -4.30
N GLN A 233 10.16 14.60 -3.47
CA GLN A 233 9.41 14.83 -2.24
C GLN A 233 10.23 15.61 -1.19
N LEU A 234 11.49 15.23 -0.97
CA LEU A 234 12.41 15.97 -0.10
C LEU A 234 12.62 17.42 -0.58
N ASN A 235 12.67 17.63 -1.90
CA ASN A 235 12.79 18.96 -2.47
C ASN A 235 11.55 19.83 -2.19
N GLN A 236 10.35 19.23 -2.25
CA GLN A 236 9.08 19.88 -1.97
C GLN A 236 8.94 20.26 -0.49
N ASP A 237 9.26 19.33 0.43
CA ASP A 237 9.21 19.59 1.86
C ASP A 237 10.09 20.80 2.23
N ALA A 238 11.30 20.83 1.70
CA ALA A 238 12.25 21.91 1.95
C ALA A 238 11.83 23.25 1.31
N SER A 239 11.05 23.23 0.23
CA SER A 239 10.47 24.47 -0.35
C SER A 239 9.25 25.00 0.42
N SER A 240 8.61 24.14 1.23
CA SER A 240 7.46 24.50 2.06
C SER A 240 7.81 24.97 3.47
N ALA A 241 9.10 24.92 3.85
CA ALA A 241 9.58 25.46 5.12
C ALA A 241 9.45 27.00 5.12
N PRO A 242 8.79 27.61 6.13
CA PRO A 242 8.59 29.04 6.17
C PRO A 242 9.94 29.76 6.21
N THR A 243 10.15 30.68 5.28
CA THR A 243 11.32 31.56 5.28
C THR A 243 11.37 32.34 6.59
N GLU A 244 12.56 32.42 7.18
CA GLU A 244 12.83 33.03 8.50
C GLU A 244 12.29 34.47 8.69
N ALA A 245 11.83 35.14 7.63
CA ALA A 245 11.19 36.45 7.66
C ALA A 245 9.74 36.45 8.25
N GLU A 246 9.01 35.33 8.21
CA GLU A 246 7.63 35.24 8.72
C GLU A 246 7.55 34.78 10.19
N ALA A 247 8.65 34.23 10.72
CA ALA A 247 8.76 33.78 12.11
C ALA A 247 8.76 34.92 13.14
N ALA A 248 8.94 36.18 12.71
CA ALA A 248 8.95 37.34 13.59
C ALA A 248 7.54 37.82 14.01
N SER A 249 6.46 37.32 13.41
CA SER A 249 5.10 37.85 13.67
C SER A 249 4.07 36.85 14.21
N ALA A 250 4.37 35.56 14.32
CA ALA A 250 3.40 34.57 14.77
C ALA A 250 3.57 34.23 16.26
N THR A 251 2.56 34.57 17.04
CA THR A 251 2.44 34.26 18.47
C THR A 251 2.65 32.77 18.77
N VAL A 252 3.49 32.55 19.79
CA VAL A 252 3.92 31.26 20.32
C VAL A 252 2.69 30.49 20.82
N ASN A 253 2.47 29.25 20.32
CA ASN A 253 1.76 28.11 20.98
C ASN A 253 0.96 27.17 20.05
N ALA A 254 1.13 27.20 18.72
CA ALA A 254 0.57 26.15 17.83
C ALA A 254 1.60 25.50 16.87
N ALA A 255 2.84 26.00 16.82
CA ALA A 255 3.85 25.57 15.85
C ALA A 255 4.56 24.26 16.21
N THR A 256 4.64 23.90 17.51
CA THR A 256 5.50 22.81 18.00
C THR A 256 5.03 21.38 17.62
N ALA A 257 3.76 21.20 17.25
CA ALA A 257 3.23 19.89 16.82
C ALA A 257 3.33 19.66 15.30
N ASN A 258 3.29 20.74 14.51
CA ASN A 258 3.41 20.66 13.05
C ASN A 258 4.87 20.60 12.58
N THR A 259 5.80 21.22 13.31
CA THR A 259 7.24 21.12 13.01
C THR A 259 7.79 19.73 13.33
N THR A 260 7.43 19.15 14.47
CA THR A 260 7.89 17.81 14.88
C THR A 260 7.42 16.72 13.93
N SER A 261 6.15 16.76 13.50
CA SER A 261 5.63 15.79 12.53
C SER A 261 6.24 15.93 11.13
N SER A 262 6.58 17.15 10.70
CA SER A 262 7.26 17.40 9.42
C SER A 262 8.73 16.91 9.44
N GLU A 263 9.45 17.21 10.52
CA GLU A 263 10.83 16.75 10.74
C GLU A 263 10.91 15.22 10.82
N GLU A 264 9.99 14.57 11.53
CA GLU A 264 9.90 13.10 11.58
C GLU A 264 9.68 12.48 10.19
N VAL A 265 8.83 13.10 9.36
CA VAL A 265 8.58 12.64 7.98
C VAL A 265 9.83 12.83 7.12
N CYS A 266 10.51 13.97 7.22
CA CYS A 266 11.77 14.23 6.54
C CYS A 266 12.83 13.19 6.93
N GLN A 267 12.97 12.90 8.23
CA GLN A 267 13.91 11.89 8.73
C GLN A 267 13.57 10.48 8.22
N ARG A 268 12.29 10.09 8.18
CA ARG A 268 11.86 8.82 7.57
C ARG A 268 12.16 8.77 6.08
N ARG A 269 12.03 9.88 5.35
CA ARG A 269 12.38 9.97 3.93
C ARG A 269 13.90 9.86 3.72
N LEU A 270 14.72 10.42 4.60
CA LEU A 270 16.17 10.22 4.55
C LEU A 270 16.56 8.75 4.80
N LEU A 271 15.89 8.05 5.73
CA LEU A 271 16.09 6.62 5.94
C LEU A 271 15.69 5.78 4.71
N LEU A 272 14.58 6.12 4.06
CA LEU A 272 14.16 5.49 2.81
C LEU A 272 15.18 5.70 1.69
N LEU A 273 15.81 6.89 1.65
CA LEU A 273 16.84 7.21 0.66
C LEU A 273 18.05 6.32 0.86
N ASP A 274 18.50 6.16 2.10
CA ASP A 274 19.63 5.31 2.45
C ASP A 274 19.37 3.84 2.12
N LEU A 275 18.15 3.37 2.41
CA LEU A 275 17.71 2.03 2.01
C LEU A 275 17.72 1.85 0.49
N LEU A 276 17.15 2.76 -0.29
CA LEU A 276 17.14 2.63 -1.74
C LEU A 276 18.55 2.65 -2.31
N ALA A 277 19.39 3.57 -1.84
CA ALA A 277 20.76 3.72 -2.29
C ALA A 277 21.59 2.44 -2.02
N LEU A 278 21.33 1.77 -0.90
CA LEU A 278 21.94 0.48 -0.55
C LEU A 278 21.51 -0.68 -1.46
N TYR A 279 20.34 -0.60 -2.10
CA TYR A 279 19.85 -1.65 -3.01
C TYR A 279 19.92 -1.25 -4.49
N THR A 280 20.37 -0.03 -4.81
CA THR A 280 20.61 0.46 -6.18
C THR A 280 22.11 0.54 -6.48
N PRO A 281 22.69 -0.42 -7.23
CA PRO A 281 24.13 -0.46 -7.50
C PRO A 281 24.60 0.59 -8.53
N GLY A 282 23.68 1.25 -9.23
CA GLY A 282 23.96 2.41 -10.09
C GLY A 282 23.37 3.67 -9.47
N GLY A 283 24.17 4.76 -9.40
CA GLY A 283 23.71 6.06 -8.89
C GLY A 283 22.53 6.63 -9.66
N VAL A 284 22.08 7.83 -9.26
CA VAL A 284 20.92 8.48 -9.87
C VAL A 284 21.24 8.91 -11.30
N VAL A 285 20.38 8.54 -12.26
CA VAL A 285 20.55 8.90 -13.69
C VAL A 285 19.40 9.79 -14.13
N GLY A 286 19.66 10.75 -15.02
CA GLY A 286 18.62 11.54 -15.68
C GLY A 286 18.13 12.72 -14.83
N PRO A 287 16.80 12.95 -14.72
CA PRO A 287 16.24 14.22 -14.23
C PRO A 287 16.56 14.51 -12.76
N ALA A 288 16.62 13.48 -11.90
CA ALA A 288 16.95 13.68 -10.49
C ALA A 288 18.42 14.06 -10.27
N ARG A 289 19.33 13.67 -11.18
CA ARG A 289 20.71 14.20 -11.18
C ARG A 289 20.72 15.69 -11.50
N CYS A 290 19.90 16.14 -12.45
CA CYS A 290 19.78 17.57 -12.75
C CYS A 290 19.21 18.36 -11.56
N GLU A 291 18.22 17.81 -10.85
CA GLU A 291 17.67 18.43 -9.63
C GLU A 291 18.71 18.52 -8.50
N LEU A 292 19.55 17.49 -8.33
CA LEU A 292 20.65 17.50 -7.36
C LEU A 292 21.69 18.59 -7.70
N LEU A 293 22.07 18.70 -8.97
CA LEU A 293 23.08 19.67 -9.41
C LEU A 293 22.56 21.11 -9.46
N GLY A 294 21.25 21.32 -9.60
CA GLY A 294 20.63 22.66 -9.65
C GLY A 294 20.71 23.43 -8.34
N ASP A 295 20.67 22.75 -7.19
CA ASP A 295 20.80 23.36 -5.85
C ASP A 295 21.79 22.56 -4.99
N GLN A 296 23.04 22.50 -5.46
CA GLN A 296 24.10 21.70 -4.85
C GLN A 296 24.27 21.98 -3.34
N LEU A 297 24.27 23.25 -2.93
CA LEU A 297 24.59 23.65 -1.56
C LEU A 297 23.51 23.20 -0.56
N ARG A 298 22.24 23.21 -0.97
CA ARG A 298 21.13 22.62 -0.20
C ARG A 298 21.30 21.11 -0.06
N TRP A 299 21.52 20.41 -1.17
CA TRP A 299 21.61 18.96 -1.15
C TRP A 299 22.82 18.46 -0.37
N GLN A 300 23.95 19.18 -0.41
CA GLN A 300 25.11 18.91 0.43
C GLN A 300 24.78 19.06 1.92
N ARG A 301 24.01 20.08 2.32
CA ARG A 301 23.57 20.25 3.72
C ARG A 301 22.63 19.14 4.17
N LEU A 302 21.71 18.70 3.30
CA LEU A 302 20.70 17.70 3.65
C LEU A 302 21.26 16.27 3.67
N LEU A 303 22.10 15.93 2.68
CA LEU A 303 22.57 14.56 2.45
C LEU A 303 23.97 14.31 3.01
N GLY A 304 24.74 15.37 3.25
CA GLY A 304 26.18 15.30 3.42
C GLY A 304 26.93 15.25 2.08
N GLU A 305 28.20 15.66 2.09
CA GLU A 305 29.02 15.77 0.88
C GLU A 305 29.16 14.43 0.14
N ASP A 306 29.54 13.37 0.87
CA ASP A 306 29.83 12.06 0.26
C ASP A 306 28.60 11.46 -0.42
N LYS A 307 27.43 11.52 0.25
CA LYS A 307 26.17 10.99 -0.27
C LYS A 307 25.69 11.82 -1.47
N PHE A 308 25.83 13.15 -1.40
CA PHE A 308 25.54 14.03 -2.51
C PHE A 308 26.42 13.70 -3.73
N GLN A 309 27.74 13.63 -3.57
CA GLN A 309 28.66 13.34 -4.67
C GLN A 309 28.37 11.98 -5.31
N TRP A 310 28.04 10.98 -4.50
CA TRP A 310 27.64 9.67 -5.00
C TRP A 310 26.32 9.70 -5.77
N LEU A 311 25.25 10.25 -5.18
CA LEU A 311 23.93 10.29 -5.82
C LEU A 311 23.93 11.18 -7.08
N ALA A 312 24.68 12.29 -7.07
CA ALA A 312 24.87 13.15 -8.24
C ALA A 312 25.80 12.51 -9.30
N GLY A 313 26.40 11.36 -9.02
CA GLY A 313 27.31 10.66 -9.92
C GLY A 313 28.57 11.48 -10.24
N LEU A 314 29.06 12.22 -9.25
CA LEU A 314 30.33 12.95 -9.25
C LEU A 314 31.47 12.09 -8.66
N ALA A 315 31.12 11.19 -7.72
CA ALA A 315 32.04 10.24 -7.10
C ALA A 315 31.42 8.84 -7.03
N PRO A 316 32.22 7.75 -6.99
CA PRO A 316 31.71 6.43 -6.68
C PRO A 316 31.23 6.35 -5.21
N PRO A 317 30.37 5.37 -4.84
CA PRO A 317 30.04 5.13 -3.44
C PRO A 317 31.29 4.78 -2.64
N SER A 318 31.27 5.10 -1.34
CA SER A 318 32.36 4.72 -0.45
C SER A 318 32.56 3.19 -0.42
N LEU A 319 33.77 2.75 -0.08
CA LEU A 319 34.07 1.32 0.06
C LEU A 319 33.11 0.64 1.06
N PHE A 320 32.74 1.35 2.12
CA PHE A 320 31.75 0.90 3.09
C PHE A 320 30.39 0.63 2.44
N VAL A 321 29.82 1.62 1.74
CA VAL A 321 28.53 1.46 1.05
C VAL A 321 28.59 0.30 0.06
N ARG A 322 29.68 0.22 -0.71
CA ARG A 322 29.88 -0.87 -1.68
C ARG A 322 29.98 -2.24 -1.01
N ALA A 323 30.67 -2.35 0.12
CA ALA A 323 30.74 -3.58 0.89
C ALA A 323 29.37 -3.98 1.45
N MET A 324 28.59 -3.00 1.93
CA MET A 324 27.22 -3.24 2.42
C MET A 324 26.28 -3.65 1.29
N GLN A 325 26.38 -3.04 0.10
CA GLN A 325 25.64 -3.45 -1.09
C GLN A 325 25.91 -4.92 -1.45
N VAL A 326 27.18 -5.33 -1.42
CA VAL A 326 27.56 -6.73 -1.65
C VAL A 326 26.99 -7.63 -0.56
N LEU A 327 27.16 -7.27 0.71
CA LEU A 327 26.67 -8.07 1.83
C LEU A 327 25.16 -8.29 1.76
N VAL A 328 24.39 -7.22 1.55
CA VAL A 328 22.93 -7.28 1.51
C VAL A 328 22.44 -8.10 0.30
N THR A 329 23.12 -8.03 -0.84
CA THR A 329 22.79 -8.84 -2.01
C THR A 329 23.18 -10.32 -1.88
N THR A 330 24.07 -10.68 -0.94
CA THR A 330 24.41 -12.09 -0.65
C THR A 330 23.41 -12.79 0.26
N ILE A 331 22.56 -12.05 0.97
CA ILE A 331 21.56 -12.63 1.87
C ILE A 331 20.41 -13.19 1.04
N SER A 332 20.10 -14.47 1.27
CA SER A 332 18.94 -15.09 0.62
C SER A 332 17.65 -14.42 1.09
N PRO A 333 16.75 -14.02 0.16
CA PRO A 333 15.42 -13.48 0.47
C PRO A 333 14.57 -14.35 1.42
N GLY A 334 14.86 -15.66 1.49
CA GLY A 334 14.17 -16.60 2.38
C GLY A 334 14.59 -16.52 3.85
N ARG A 335 15.78 -15.97 4.14
CA ARG A 335 16.29 -15.79 5.50
C ARG A 335 16.23 -14.34 5.98
N PHE A 336 15.66 -13.45 5.17
CA PHE A 336 15.54 -12.04 5.50
C PHE A 336 14.28 -11.76 6.33
N PRO A 337 14.32 -10.86 7.34
CA PRO A 337 15.48 -10.10 7.81
C PRO A 337 16.32 -10.82 8.88
N GLU A 338 15.91 -11.99 9.38
CA GLU A 338 16.54 -12.64 10.53
C GLU A 338 18.04 -12.93 10.32
N ALA A 339 18.46 -13.21 9.09
CA ALA A 339 19.87 -13.41 8.74
C ALA A 339 20.74 -12.17 8.93
N LEU A 340 20.19 -10.95 8.92
CA LEU A 340 20.95 -9.72 9.20
C LEU A 340 21.38 -9.65 10.66
N ASP A 341 20.52 -10.11 11.58
CA ASP A 341 20.80 -10.13 13.02
C ASP A 341 21.86 -11.18 13.36
N GLU A 342 21.99 -12.25 12.56
CA GLU A 342 22.96 -13.33 12.74
C GLU A 342 24.36 -13.02 12.18
N LEU A 343 24.53 -11.90 11.46
CA LEU A 343 25.82 -11.57 10.88
C LEU A 343 26.85 -11.28 11.98
N PRO A 344 28.09 -11.79 11.86
CA PRO A 344 29.16 -11.51 12.82
C PRO A 344 29.75 -10.11 12.59
N LEU A 345 28.89 -9.09 12.48
CA LEU A 345 29.28 -7.71 12.34
C LEU A 345 29.39 -7.05 13.72
N PRO A 346 30.45 -6.28 13.97
CA PRO A 346 30.49 -5.34 15.09
C PRO A 346 29.24 -4.45 15.10
N SER A 347 28.75 -4.06 16.28
CA SER A 347 27.51 -3.27 16.44
C SER A 347 27.49 -1.97 15.65
N PHE A 348 28.65 -1.32 15.44
CA PHE A 348 28.76 -0.12 14.63
C PHE A 348 28.63 -0.34 13.11
N LEU A 349 28.68 -1.60 12.65
CA LEU A 349 28.47 -2.00 11.25
C LEU A 349 27.11 -2.68 11.03
N GLN A 350 26.27 -2.86 12.06
CA GLN A 350 24.92 -3.37 11.86
C GLN A 350 24.15 -2.37 10.99
N PRO A 351 23.84 -2.69 9.72
CA PRO A 351 23.68 -1.64 8.71
C PRO A 351 22.41 -0.81 8.86
N LEU A 352 21.41 -1.29 9.62
CA LEU A 352 20.04 -0.79 9.54
C LEU A 352 19.33 -1.01 10.87
N ASP A 353 19.36 -0.03 11.76
CA ASP A 353 18.57 -0.02 12.98
C ASP A 353 17.09 0.31 12.69
N LEU A 354 16.48 -0.48 11.81
CA LEU A 354 15.07 -0.38 11.42
C LEU A 354 14.19 -1.28 12.29
N THR A 355 14.79 -2.06 13.18
CA THR A 355 14.08 -3.03 14.03
C THR A 355 13.36 -2.38 15.20
N GLY A 356 13.53 -1.08 15.42
CA GLY A 356 12.89 -0.37 16.54
C GLY A 356 13.30 -0.95 17.90
N LYS A 357 14.47 -1.60 17.99
CA LYS A 357 15.08 -2.02 19.26
C LYS A 357 15.88 -0.85 19.84
N GLY A 358 15.17 0.24 20.14
CA GLY A 358 15.63 1.37 20.94
C GLY A 358 14.77 1.51 22.17
#